data_AF-S6TTN2-F1
#
_entry.id   AF-S6TTN2-F1
#
_cell.length_a   1.000
_cell.length_b   1.000
_cell.length_c   1.000
_cell.angle_alpha   90.00
_cell.angle_beta   90.00
_cell.angle_gamma   90.00
#
_symmetry.space_group_name_H-M   'P 1'
#
loop_
_entity.id
_entity.type
_entity.pdbx_description
1 polymer ?
#
loop_
_entity_poly.entity_id
_entity_poly.type
_entity_poly.pdbx_seq_one_letter_code
_entity_poly.pdbx_strand_id
1 'polypeptide(L)'
;TTLEQAARTQLGWITAWRIDRYAFASLKQATFYLQASDTEADETVRDQAKATRNNNQAAVKKRRLQQLALERNGRTAKKPLEPGVKDFDADMAQTQLREAAVEFAAAYRDPDHQTSMLSQVTPANAPPVAVY
;
A
#
# COMPACT_ATOMS: atom_id res chain seq x y z
N THR A 1 29.34 -16.08 0.97
CA THR A 1 28.69 -14.80 1.32
C THR A 1 27.72 -15.06 2.46
N THR A 2 27.69 -14.22 3.49
CA THR A 2 26.68 -14.33 4.56
C THR A 2 25.42 -13.56 4.19
N LEU A 3 24.32 -13.79 4.90
CA LEU A 3 23.08 -13.03 4.71
C LEU A 3 23.30 -11.54 4.98
N GLU A 4 24.04 -11.19 6.03
CA GLU A 4 24.36 -9.81 6.40
C GLU A 4 25.16 -9.11 5.31
N GLN A 5 26.13 -9.81 4.72
CA GLN A 5 26.94 -9.25 3.64
C GLN A 5 26.12 -9.07 2.37
N ALA A 6 25.24 -10.03 2.04
CA ALA A 6 24.33 -9.91 0.91
C ALA A 6 23.35 -8.74 1.11
N ALA A 7 22.74 -8.63 2.30
CA ALA A 7 21.83 -7.55 2.65
C ALA A 7 22.52 -6.18 2.57
N ARG A 8 23.71 -6.03 3.15
CA ARG A 8 24.52 -4.79 3.06
C ARG A 8 24.79 -4.40 1.61
N THR A 9 25.11 -5.37 0.77
CA THR A 9 25.38 -5.14 -0.66
C THR A 9 24.11 -4.66 -1.38
N GLN A 10 22.99 -5.35 -1.21
CA GLN A 10 21.72 -4.96 -1.83
C GLN A 10 21.23 -3.59 -1.35
N LEU A 11 21.36 -3.30 -0.06
CA LEU A 11 21.06 -1.98 0.51
C LEU A 11 21.92 -0.89 -0.11
N GLY A 12 23.22 -1.15 -0.30
CA GLY A 12 24.12 -0.23 -1.00
C GLY A 12 23.64 0.09 -2.42
N TRP A 13 23.27 -0.94 -3.19
CA TRP A 13 22.76 -0.79 -4.56
C TRP A 13 21.47 0.02 -4.62
N ILE A 14 20.45 -0.33 -3.83
CA ILE A 14 19.16 0.40 -3.86
C ILE A 14 19.32 1.83 -3.34
N THR A 15 20.23 2.06 -2.37
CA THR A 15 20.50 3.41 -1.84
C THR A 15 21.18 4.27 -2.90
N ALA A 16 22.19 3.77 -3.61
CA ALA A 16 22.83 4.50 -4.70
C ALA A 16 21.82 4.87 -5.80
N TRP A 17 20.93 3.94 -6.17
CA TRP A 17 19.86 4.20 -7.13
C TRP A 17 18.89 5.30 -6.64
N ARG A 18 18.50 5.27 -5.36
CA ARG A 18 17.64 6.31 -4.75
C ARG A 18 18.35 7.66 -4.63
N ILE A 19 19.65 7.71 -4.38
CA ILE A 19 20.40 8.97 -4.37
C ILE A 19 20.27 9.67 -5.73
N ASP A 20 20.52 8.94 -6.82
CA ASP A 20 20.42 9.49 -8.17
C ASP A 20 19.00 10.00 -8.50
N ARG A 21 17.97 9.20 -8.21
CA ARG A 21 16.59 9.50 -8.62
C ARG A 21 15.81 10.36 -7.65
N TYR A 22 15.91 10.09 -6.36
CA TYR A 22 15.10 10.73 -5.35
C TYR A 22 15.79 11.97 -4.78
N ALA A 23 17.08 11.88 -4.44
CA ALA A 23 17.78 12.99 -3.79
C ALA A 23 18.17 14.12 -4.76
N PHE A 24 18.42 13.82 -6.04
CA PHE A 24 18.79 14.83 -7.06
C PHE A 24 17.65 15.22 -8.01
N ALA A 25 16.40 14.98 -7.61
CA ALA A 25 15.18 15.42 -8.32
C ALA A 25 15.02 14.93 -9.77
N SER A 26 15.80 13.92 -10.20
CA SER A 26 15.70 13.34 -11.55
C SER A 26 14.52 12.35 -11.69
N LEU A 27 13.78 12.09 -10.60
CA LEU A 27 12.57 11.27 -10.58
C LEU A 27 11.55 11.71 -11.65
N LYS A 28 11.32 13.02 -11.80
CA LYS A 28 10.28 13.55 -12.70
C LYS A 28 10.55 13.24 -14.17
N GLN A 29 11.79 12.95 -14.53
CA GLN A 29 12.21 12.57 -15.89
C GLN A 29 12.34 11.06 -16.04
N ALA A 30 12.21 10.27 -14.97
CA ALA A 30 12.37 8.83 -15.03
C ALA A 30 11.14 8.17 -15.65
N THR A 31 11.36 7.30 -16.64
CA THR A 31 10.28 6.61 -17.37
C THR A 31 9.31 5.87 -16.45
N PHE A 32 9.81 5.19 -15.41
CA PHE A 32 8.95 4.45 -14.47
C PHE A 32 8.01 5.37 -13.69
N TYR A 33 8.41 6.61 -13.41
CA TYR A 33 7.59 7.59 -12.70
C TYR A 33 6.54 8.20 -13.64
N LEU A 34 6.93 8.48 -14.88
CA LEU A 34 6.01 9.00 -15.90
C LEU A 34 4.94 7.98 -16.31
N GLN A 35 5.24 6.68 -16.17
CA GLN A 35 4.32 5.58 -16.46
C GLN A 35 3.48 5.14 -15.24
N ALA A 36 3.78 5.66 -14.04
CA ALA A 36 3.01 5.35 -12.85
C ALA A 36 1.62 6.00 -12.94
N SER A 37 0.58 5.23 -12.61
CA SER A 37 -0.79 5.70 -12.54
C SER A 37 -1.03 6.52 -11.26
N ASP A 38 -1.99 7.45 -11.33
CA ASP A 38 -2.28 8.40 -10.25
C ASP A 38 -3.74 8.89 -10.30
N THR A 39 -4.65 8.03 -10.77
CA THR A 39 -6.04 8.45 -11.05
C THR A 39 -6.84 8.79 -9.79
N GLU A 40 -6.38 8.34 -8.62
CA GLU A 40 -7.03 8.53 -7.33
C GLU A 40 -6.16 9.38 -6.37
N ALA A 41 -5.25 10.20 -6.92
CA ALA A 41 -4.45 11.13 -6.12
C ALA A 41 -5.30 12.19 -5.42
N ASP A 42 -6.31 12.70 -6.13
CA ASP A 42 -7.31 13.61 -5.57
C ASP A 42 -8.16 12.91 -4.51
N GLU A 43 -8.33 13.56 -3.35
CA GLU A 43 -9.06 12.98 -2.22
C GLU A 43 -10.52 12.70 -2.53
N THR A 44 -11.18 13.57 -3.28
CA THR A 44 -12.59 13.38 -3.65
C THR A 44 -12.76 12.17 -4.56
N VAL A 45 -11.85 12.02 -5.54
CA VAL A 45 -11.86 10.87 -6.46
C VAL A 45 -11.57 9.57 -5.70
N ARG A 46 -10.60 9.59 -4.79
CA ARG A 46 -10.25 8.45 -3.93
C ARG A 46 -11.43 8.01 -3.06
N ASP A 47 -12.12 8.95 -2.43
CA ASP A 47 -13.28 8.64 -1.59
C ASP A 47 -14.44 8.06 -2.41
N GLN A 48 -14.64 8.55 -3.63
CA GLN A 48 -15.61 8.00 -4.56
C GLN A 48 -15.24 6.57 -5.00
N ALA A 49 -13.96 6.30 -5.28
CA ALA A 49 -13.48 4.96 -5.60
C ALA A 49 -13.68 3.99 -4.42
N LYS A 50 -13.38 4.43 -3.20
CA LYS A 50 -13.60 3.67 -1.97
C LYS A 50 -15.08 3.36 -1.76
N ALA A 51 -15.96 4.34 -1.93
CA ALA A 51 -17.41 4.15 -1.83
C ALA A 51 -17.90 3.14 -2.88
N THR A 52 -17.41 3.23 -4.12
CA THR A 52 -17.74 2.31 -5.20
C THR A 52 -17.31 0.87 -4.87
N ARG A 53 -16.07 0.66 -4.39
CA ARG A 53 -15.61 -0.65 -3.92
C ARG A 53 -16.49 -1.19 -2.80
N ASN A 54 -16.85 -0.36 -1.82
CA ASN A 54 -17.67 -0.78 -0.69
C ASN A 54 -19.08 -1.19 -1.13
N ASN A 55 -19.68 -0.48 -2.08
CA ASN A 55 -20.97 -0.85 -2.67
C ASN A 55 -20.89 -2.20 -3.39
N ASN A 56 -19.82 -2.43 -4.17
CA ASN A 56 -19.58 -3.72 -4.81
C ASN A 56 -19.43 -4.86 -3.79
N GLN A 57 -18.69 -4.62 -2.70
CA GLN A 57 -18.54 -5.59 -1.62
C GLN A 57 -19.87 -5.87 -0.90
N ALA A 58 -20.72 -4.86 -0.71
CA ALA A 58 -22.05 -5.03 -0.14
C ALA A 58 -22.96 -5.88 -1.05
N ALA A 59 -22.87 -5.70 -2.37
CA ALA A 59 -23.59 -6.52 -3.34
C ALA A 59 -23.15 -8.00 -3.28
N VAL A 60 -21.85 -8.27 -3.20
CA VAL A 60 -21.31 -9.63 -3.00
C VAL A 60 -21.86 -10.24 -1.71
N LYS A 61 -21.84 -9.50 -0.60
CA LYS A 61 -22.39 -9.98 0.69
C LYS A 61 -23.88 -10.33 0.56
N LYS A 62 -24.66 -9.52 -0.13
CA LYS A 62 -26.09 -9.79 -0.39
C LYS A 62 -26.28 -11.08 -1.18
N ARG A 63 -25.49 -11.31 -2.24
CA ARG A 63 -25.54 -12.55 -3.05
C ARG A 63 -25.18 -13.78 -2.22
N ARG A 64 -24.15 -13.68 -1.36
CA ARG A 64 -23.80 -14.77 -0.44
C ARG A 64 -24.93 -15.14 0.51
N LEU A 65 -25.60 -14.14 1.08
CA LEU A 65 -26.76 -14.38 1.96
C LEU A 65 -27.89 -15.09 1.21
N GLN A 66 -28.15 -14.70 -0.04
CA GLN A 66 -29.14 -15.37 -0.89
C GLN A 66 -28.75 -16.82 -1.19
N GLN A 67 -27.49 -17.07 -1.54
CA GLN A 67 -26.97 -18.43 -1.77
C GLN A 67 -27.16 -19.30 -0.52
N LEU A 68 -26.73 -18.82 0.66
CA LEU A 68 -26.88 -19.55 1.91
C LEU A 68 -28.35 -19.87 2.23
N ALA A 69 -29.27 -18.95 1.94
CA ALA A 69 -30.70 -19.18 2.13
C ALA A 69 -31.26 -20.28 1.22
N LEU A 70 -30.79 -20.36 -0.03
CA LEU A 70 -31.20 -21.41 -0.98
C LEU A 70 -30.64 -22.78 -0.59
N GLU A 71 -29.35 -22.83 -0.22
CA GLU A 71 -28.66 -24.05 0.19
C GLU A 71 -29.20 -24.62 1.52
N ARG A 72 -29.70 -23.76 2.43
CA ARG A 72 -30.23 -24.17 3.75
C ARG A 72 -31.34 -25.20 3.65
N ASN A 73 -32.18 -25.11 2.62
CA ASN A 73 -33.34 -25.98 2.46
C ASN A 73 -33.01 -27.31 1.76
N GLY A 74 -31.74 -27.60 1.47
CA GLY A 74 -31.29 -28.85 0.85
C GLY A 74 -31.70 -29.03 -0.62
N ARG A 75 -32.37 -28.04 -1.22
CA ARG A 75 -32.85 -28.06 -2.61
C ARG A 75 -31.74 -27.79 -3.62
N THR A 76 -30.57 -27.39 -3.16
CA THR A 76 -29.40 -27.05 -3.98
C THR A 76 -28.13 -27.53 -3.29
N ALA A 77 -27.19 -28.09 -4.05
CA ALA A 77 -25.90 -28.52 -3.53
C ALA A 77 -25.10 -27.32 -2.99
N LYS A 78 -24.40 -27.52 -1.87
CA LYS A 78 -23.53 -26.49 -1.28
C LYS A 78 -22.38 -26.15 -2.23
N LYS A 79 -22.15 -24.87 -2.47
CA LYS A 79 -21.05 -24.37 -3.29
C LYS A 79 -20.18 -23.40 -2.50
N PRO A 80 -18.90 -23.22 -2.87
CA PRO A 80 -18.08 -22.15 -2.33
C PRO A 80 -18.78 -20.80 -2.51
N LEU A 81 -18.64 -19.92 -1.53
CA LEU A 81 -19.18 -18.56 -1.61
C LEU A 81 -18.37 -17.72 -2.60
N GLU A 82 -19.06 -16.85 -3.35
CA GLU A 82 -18.42 -15.87 -4.24
C GLU A 82 -17.28 -15.13 -3.51
N PRO A 83 -16.06 -15.04 -4.04
CA PRO A 83 -14.96 -14.27 -3.44
C PRO A 83 -15.32 -12.80 -3.21
N GLY A 84 -14.63 -12.15 -2.27
CA GLY A 84 -14.83 -10.73 -2.01
C GLY A 84 -14.18 -9.86 -3.09
N VAL A 85 -14.53 -8.58 -3.11
CA VAL A 85 -13.79 -7.58 -3.89
C VAL A 85 -12.44 -7.33 -3.22
N LYS A 86 -11.37 -7.14 -4.03
CA LYS A 86 -10.03 -6.72 -3.56
C LYS A 86 -10.16 -5.60 -2.52
N ASP A 87 -9.29 -5.60 -1.53
CA ASP A 87 -9.20 -4.49 -0.58
C ASP A 87 -8.92 -3.18 -1.28
N PHE A 88 -9.47 -2.11 -0.70
CA PHE A 88 -9.32 -0.78 -1.25
C PHE A 88 -7.86 -0.36 -1.12
N ASP A 89 -7.29 -0.01 -2.26
CA ASP A 89 -5.88 0.30 -2.45
C ASP A 89 -5.87 1.34 -3.55
N ALA A 90 -5.61 2.58 -3.17
CA ALA A 90 -5.87 3.72 -4.02
C ALA A 90 -4.84 3.80 -5.15
N ASP A 91 -5.28 4.15 -6.35
CA ASP A 91 -4.39 4.37 -7.48
C ASP A 91 -3.62 5.70 -7.36
N MET A 92 -2.56 5.68 -6.57
CA MET A 92 -1.75 6.85 -6.19
C MET A 92 -0.24 6.59 -6.36
N ALA A 93 0.15 5.73 -7.29
CA ALA A 93 1.53 5.27 -7.39
C ALA A 93 2.50 6.44 -7.68
N GLN A 94 2.13 7.37 -8.56
CA GLN A 94 2.97 8.53 -8.86
C GLN A 94 3.09 9.46 -7.64
N THR A 95 1.99 9.73 -6.94
CA THR A 95 1.97 10.53 -5.71
C THR A 95 2.84 9.90 -4.62
N GLN A 96 2.72 8.60 -4.37
CA GLN A 96 3.51 7.87 -3.38
C GLN A 96 5.01 7.88 -3.73
N LEU A 97 5.38 7.69 -5.00
CA LEU A 97 6.78 7.77 -5.44
C LEU A 97 7.37 9.16 -5.22
N ARG A 98 6.58 10.21 -5.47
CA ARG A 98 6.99 11.61 -5.23
C ARG A 98 7.22 11.86 -3.74
N GLU A 99 6.32 11.42 -2.88
CA GLU A 99 6.42 11.60 -1.43
C GLU A 99 7.60 10.83 -0.84
N ALA A 100 7.74 9.56 -1.21
CA ALA A 100 8.89 8.75 -0.82
C ALA A 100 10.23 9.38 -1.27
N ALA A 101 10.25 10.04 -2.43
CA ALA A 101 11.44 10.74 -2.89
C ALA A 101 11.75 11.99 -2.08
N VAL A 102 10.73 12.75 -1.67
CA VAL A 102 10.89 13.91 -0.78
C VAL A 102 11.42 13.46 0.59
N GLU A 103 10.83 12.43 1.18
CA GLU A 103 11.27 11.86 2.46
C GLU A 103 12.72 11.36 2.40
N PHE A 104 13.07 10.61 1.35
CA PHE A 104 14.42 10.12 1.16
C PHE A 104 15.42 11.26 0.97
N ALA A 105 15.07 12.27 0.15
CA ALA A 105 15.94 13.42 -0.09
C ALA A 105 16.19 14.24 1.19
N ALA A 106 15.18 14.39 2.04
CA ALA A 106 15.31 15.04 3.34
C ALA A 106 16.26 14.25 4.25
N ALA A 107 16.01 12.95 4.44
CA ALA A 107 16.84 12.09 5.27
C ALA A 107 18.28 11.94 4.76
N TYR A 108 18.50 12.01 3.44
CA TYR A 108 19.84 11.94 2.86
C TYR A 108 20.68 13.20 3.10
N ARG A 109 20.04 14.39 3.06
CA ARG A 109 20.73 15.67 3.24
C ARG A 109 20.91 16.03 4.72
N ASP A 110 19.99 15.61 5.56
CA ASP A 110 20.04 15.78 7.01
C ASP A 110 19.76 14.42 7.69
N PRO A 111 20.81 13.61 7.91
CA PRO A 111 20.69 12.29 8.53
C PRO A 111 20.15 12.33 9.95
N ASP A 112 20.29 13.46 10.66
CA ASP A 112 19.85 13.63 12.04
C ASP A 112 18.38 14.06 12.15
N HIS A 113 17.75 14.45 11.03
CA HIS A 113 16.35 14.91 10.95
C HIS A 113 15.33 13.97 11.60
N GLN A 114 15.56 12.65 11.58
CA GLN A 114 14.65 11.65 12.15
C GLN A 114 14.82 11.47 13.68
N THR A 115 15.97 11.86 14.24
CA THR A 115 16.26 11.69 15.69
C THR A 115 15.44 12.64 16.57
N SER A 116 14.88 13.72 15.99
CA SER A 116 14.02 14.68 16.68
C SER A 116 12.54 14.25 16.75
N MET A 117 12.12 13.22 16.03
CA MET A 117 10.73 12.76 16.00
C MET A 117 10.52 11.67 17.08
N LEU A 118 10.29 12.08 18.33
CA LEU A 118 9.81 11.17 19.39
C LEU A 118 8.48 10.55 18.94
N SER A 119 8.54 9.33 18.40
CA SER A 119 7.40 8.64 17.82
C SER A 119 6.69 7.84 18.91
N GLN A 120 5.62 8.40 19.48
CA GLN A 120 4.74 7.63 20.36
C GLN A 120 3.71 6.90 19.52
N VAL A 121 3.89 5.58 19.36
CA VAL A 121 2.90 4.71 18.72
C VAL A 121 2.06 4.05 19.80
N THR A 122 0.75 4.31 19.83
CA THR A 122 -0.19 3.57 20.68
C THR A 122 -0.91 2.53 19.81
N PRO A 123 -0.56 1.24 19.88
CA PRO A 123 -1.23 0.22 19.08
C PRO A 123 -2.68 0.04 19.57
N ALA A 124 -3.64 0.25 18.67
CA ALA A 124 -5.06 0.11 18.98
C ALA A 124 -5.51 -1.34 19.24
N ASN A 125 -4.67 -2.33 18.90
CA ASN A 125 -4.75 -3.74 19.29
C ASN A 125 -3.37 -4.35 19.04
N ALA A 126 -2.61 -4.64 20.09
CA ALA A 126 -1.30 -5.28 19.94
C ALA A 126 -1.49 -6.75 19.49
N PRO A 127 -1.00 -7.17 18.30
CA PRO A 127 -0.81 -8.58 18.04
C PRO A 127 0.18 -9.16 19.07
N PRO A 128 0.21 -10.49 19.32
CA PRO A 128 1.10 -11.10 20.32
C PRO A 128 2.60 -11.09 19.92
N VAL A 129 3.03 -10.10 19.13
CA VAL A 129 4.39 -9.96 18.61
C VAL A 129 5.04 -8.77 19.28
N ALA A 130 6.27 -8.96 19.76
CA ALA A 130 7.07 -7.88 20.34
C ALA A 130 7.24 -6.73 19.32
N VAL A 131 6.95 -5.52 19.77
CA VAL A 131 7.24 -4.28 19.05
C VAL A 131 8.55 -3.75 19.63
N TYR A 132 9.62 -3.78 18.83
CA TYR A 132 10.94 -3.25 19.18
C TYR A 132 11.17 -1.89 18.54
#